data_AF-A0A3M8GA52-F1
#
_entry.id   AF-A0A3M8GA52-F1
#
_cell.length_a   1.000
_cell.length_b   1.000
_cell.length_c   1.000
_cell.angle_alpha   90.00
_cell.angle_beta   90.00
_cell.angle_gamma   90.00
#
_symmetry.space_group_name_H-M   'P 1'
#
loop_
_entity.id
_entity.type
_entity.pdbx_description
1 polymer ?
#
loop_
_entity_poly.entity_id
_entity_poly.type
_entity_poly.pdbx_seq_one_letter_code
_entity_poly.pdbx_strand_id
1 'polypeptide(L)'
;MIKFFRKIRQKLLSENKFSKYLVYAIGEIVLVVIGILIALYINNQNEIKQAEKRSEALLNEVLLDLEHLISTSNNQLNFYFNKEKIFYHILQDKLTYEDYVNQTFPSLHGATIWYNGGVKRRTAYQNIINELNSIPDKYKSIINELSYIYNNKFNENYRDIIEELSNENRKNRAKNYEWYSYNISNNQNKEMIEFMLNDYRYKNEVKHYATMVGFHESYILRDKIRAQNCYLKIAKILNKSIDNSKLYMDAKKRAMLSGDWTSKQLPGFIAKVYEDESSLRYKTNIDSLTHTFYPITATRVIDDNGTFFEMIETNGELRVEQMGDIIFEKVNK
;
A
#
# COMPACT_ATOMS: atom_id res chain seq x y z
N MET A 1 27.65 -20.55 -51.42
CA MET A 1 26.49 -20.73 -52.34
C MET A 1 26.63 -19.96 -53.65
N ILE A 2 27.02 -18.68 -53.66
CA ILE A 2 27.11 -17.85 -54.89
C ILE A 2 27.89 -18.47 -56.06
N LYS A 3 29.03 -19.16 -55.82
CA LYS A 3 29.85 -19.74 -56.90
C LYS A 3 29.19 -20.94 -57.62
N PHE A 4 28.33 -21.69 -56.94
CA PHE A 4 27.65 -22.87 -57.48
C PHE A 4 26.47 -22.45 -58.38
N PHE A 5 25.61 -21.56 -57.87
CA PHE A 5 24.51 -20.98 -58.64
C PHE A 5 25.02 -20.14 -59.83
N ARG A 6 26.18 -19.48 -59.70
CA ARG A 6 26.84 -18.75 -60.80
C ARG A 6 27.25 -19.67 -61.96
N LYS A 7 27.80 -20.86 -61.68
CA LYS A 7 28.20 -21.83 -62.72
C LYS A 7 27.00 -22.39 -63.49
N ILE A 8 25.88 -22.63 -62.80
CA ILE A 8 24.64 -23.13 -63.42
C ILE A 8 24.02 -22.05 -64.32
N ARG A 9 24.00 -20.79 -63.88
CA ARG A 9 23.51 -19.66 -64.68
C ARG A 9 24.30 -19.45 -65.98
N GLN A 10 25.63 -19.51 -65.90
CA GLN A 10 26.48 -19.38 -67.09
C GLN A 10 26.22 -20.50 -68.12
N LYS A 11 26.00 -21.73 -67.65
CA LYS A 11 25.74 -22.89 -68.52
C LYS A 11 24.35 -22.85 -69.19
N LEU A 12 23.33 -22.32 -68.50
CA LEU A 12 21.97 -22.18 -69.04
C LEU A 12 21.84 -21.03 -70.05
N LEU A 13 22.63 -19.95 -69.88
CA LEU A 13 22.72 -18.84 -70.85
C LEU A 13 23.42 -19.26 -72.15
N SER A 14 24.45 -20.11 -72.08
CA SER A 14 25.16 -20.60 -73.26
C SER A 14 24.35 -21.57 -74.14
N GLU A 15 23.26 -22.15 -73.63
CA GLU A 15 22.41 -23.12 -74.34
C GLU A 15 21.14 -22.51 -74.98
N ASN A 16 21.02 -21.18 -75.09
CA ASN A 16 19.83 -20.48 -75.62
C ASN A 16 18.51 -20.76 -74.85
N LYS A 17 18.59 -21.26 -73.61
CA LYS A 17 17.44 -21.65 -72.76
C LYS A 17 16.98 -20.50 -71.85
N PHE A 18 16.62 -19.36 -72.42
CA PHE A 18 16.28 -18.14 -71.68
C PHE A 18 15.12 -18.34 -70.68
N SER A 19 14.07 -19.08 -71.05
CA SER A 19 12.96 -19.39 -70.13
C SER A 19 13.37 -20.19 -68.90
N LYS A 20 14.31 -21.14 -69.03
CA LYS A 20 14.84 -21.92 -67.90
C LYS A 20 15.75 -21.08 -67.01
N TYR A 21 16.51 -20.15 -67.60
CA TYR A 21 17.31 -19.19 -66.87
C TYR A 21 16.43 -18.27 -66.00
N LEU A 22 15.31 -17.76 -66.55
CA LEU A 22 14.40 -16.88 -65.83
C LEU A 22 13.79 -17.57 -64.59
N VAL A 23 13.31 -18.81 -64.74
CA VAL A 23 12.75 -19.61 -63.63
C VAL A 23 13.79 -19.85 -62.54
N TYR A 24 15.04 -20.12 -62.92
CA TYR A 24 16.12 -20.36 -61.95
C TYR A 24 16.55 -19.08 -61.22
N ALA A 25 16.58 -17.94 -61.91
CA ALA A 25 16.87 -16.64 -61.30
C ALA A 25 15.75 -16.21 -60.33
N ILE A 26 14.48 -16.43 -60.68
CA ILE A 26 13.34 -16.19 -59.78
C ILE A 26 13.43 -17.09 -58.55
N GLY A 27 13.73 -18.38 -58.73
CA GLY A 27 13.93 -19.31 -57.62
C GLY A 27 15.03 -18.87 -56.64
N GLU A 28 16.13 -18.34 -57.16
CA GLU A 28 17.22 -17.80 -56.32
C GLU A 28 16.81 -16.55 -55.55
N ILE A 29 16.07 -15.63 -56.18
CA ILE A 29 15.52 -14.44 -55.51
C ILE A 29 14.57 -14.86 -54.39
N VAL A 30 13.64 -15.80 -54.66
CA VAL A 30 12.70 -16.31 -53.66
C VAL A 30 13.44 -16.95 -52.48
N LEU A 31 14.48 -17.73 -52.73
CA LEU A 31 15.27 -18.40 -51.69
C LEU A 31 16.05 -17.38 -50.84
N VAL A 32 16.62 -16.33 -51.46
CA VAL A 32 17.26 -15.22 -50.73
C VAL A 32 16.25 -14.44 -49.89
N VAL A 33 15.07 -14.14 -50.44
CA VAL A 33 13.99 -13.43 -49.73
C VAL A 33 13.53 -14.24 -48.52
N ILE A 34 13.31 -15.55 -48.66
CA ILE A 34 12.98 -16.43 -47.52
C ILE A 34 14.10 -16.41 -46.48
N GLY A 35 15.37 -16.44 -46.89
CA GLY A 35 16.51 -16.34 -45.98
C GLY A 35 16.51 -15.03 -45.18
N ILE A 36 16.25 -13.90 -45.84
CA ILE A 36 16.14 -12.58 -45.20
C ILE A 36 14.94 -12.55 -44.24
N LEU A 37 13.78 -13.07 -44.64
CA LEU A 37 12.58 -13.11 -43.80
C LEU A 37 12.79 -13.96 -42.55
N ILE A 38 13.45 -15.11 -42.65
CA ILE A 38 13.80 -15.95 -41.48
C ILE A 38 14.79 -15.22 -40.58
N ALA A 39 15.82 -14.58 -41.15
CA ALA A 39 16.79 -13.81 -40.37
C ALA A 39 16.12 -12.64 -39.62
N LEU A 40 15.25 -11.88 -40.30
CA LEU A 40 14.46 -10.82 -39.72
C LEU A 40 13.53 -11.35 -38.62
N TYR A 41 12.86 -12.47 -38.87
CA TYR A 41 11.98 -13.10 -37.88
C TYR A 41 12.74 -13.50 -36.61
N ILE A 42 13.88 -14.18 -36.74
CA ILE A 42 14.72 -14.57 -35.59
C ILE A 42 15.22 -13.34 -34.84
N ASN A 43 15.67 -12.30 -35.56
CA ASN A 43 16.11 -11.05 -34.94
C ASN A 43 14.99 -10.39 -34.12
N ASN A 44 13.80 -10.23 -34.72
CA ASN A 44 12.65 -9.65 -34.04
C ASN A 44 12.23 -10.47 -32.81
N GLN A 45 12.28 -11.81 -32.88
CA GLN A 45 11.98 -12.68 -31.74
C GLN A 45 13.03 -12.54 -30.61
N ASN A 46 14.30 -12.35 -30.95
CA ASN A 46 15.34 -12.10 -29.95
C ASN A 46 15.16 -10.74 -29.27
N GLU A 47 14.82 -9.70 -30.04
CA GLU A 47 14.51 -8.36 -29.51
C GLU A 47 13.32 -8.39 -28.55
N ILE A 48 12.22 -9.06 -28.94
CA ILE A 48 11.04 -9.24 -28.07
C ILE A 48 11.42 -9.96 -26.78
N LYS A 49 12.15 -11.08 -26.86
CA LYS A 49 12.60 -11.82 -25.67
C LYS A 49 13.49 -10.98 -24.75
N GLN A 50 14.34 -10.13 -25.31
CA GLN A 50 15.19 -9.24 -24.52
C GLN A 50 14.38 -8.14 -23.83
N ALA A 51 13.41 -7.55 -24.53
CA ALA A 51 12.47 -6.59 -23.96
C ALA A 51 11.61 -7.20 -22.85
N GLU A 52 11.15 -8.45 -23.02
CA GLU A 52 10.43 -9.19 -21.99
C GLU A 52 11.28 -9.41 -20.75
N LYS A 53 12.49 -9.96 -20.88
CA LYS A 53 13.39 -10.17 -19.73
C LYS A 53 13.70 -8.89 -18.97
N ARG A 54 13.92 -7.78 -19.70
CA ARG A 54 14.17 -6.47 -19.11
C ARG A 54 12.95 -5.96 -18.34
N SER A 55 11.76 -6.08 -18.93
CA SER A 55 10.50 -5.70 -18.29
C SER A 55 10.21 -6.53 -17.04
N GLU A 56 10.48 -7.84 -17.08
CA GLU A 56 10.33 -8.72 -15.92
C GLU A 56 11.30 -8.35 -14.80
N ALA A 57 12.54 -7.99 -15.11
CA ALA A 57 13.51 -7.48 -14.13
C ALA A 57 13.00 -6.20 -13.45
N LEU A 58 12.50 -5.23 -14.23
CA LEU A 58 11.92 -4.00 -13.69
C LEU A 58 10.67 -4.27 -12.83
N LEU A 59 9.78 -5.17 -13.26
CA LEU A 59 8.61 -5.56 -12.47
C LEU A 59 9.01 -6.27 -11.16
N ASN A 60 10.12 -7.00 -11.13
CA ASN A 60 10.66 -7.56 -9.90
C ASN A 60 11.13 -6.48 -8.92
N GLU A 61 11.77 -5.42 -9.40
CA GLU A 61 12.12 -4.27 -8.56
C GLU A 61 10.86 -3.58 -8.03
N VAL A 62 9.82 -3.43 -8.87
CA VAL A 62 8.52 -2.89 -8.43
C VAL A 62 7.89 -3.75 -7.35
N LEU A 63 7.95 -5.09 -7.43
CA LEU A 63 7.43 -5.95 -6.36
C LEU A 63 8.09 -5.63 -5.01
N LEU A 64 9.41 -5.39 -4.99
CA LEU A 64 10.12 -5.01 -3.76
C LEU A 64 9.70 -3.63 -3.24
N ASP A 65 9.53 -2.66 -4.14
CA ASP A 65 9.04 -1.32 -3.77
C ASP A 65 7.59 -1.37 -3.24
N LEU A 66 6.74 -2.23 -3.80
CA LEU A 66 5.37 -2.46 -3.32
C LEU A 66 5.35 -3.17 -1.97
N GLU A 67 6.17 -4.20 -1.74
CA GLU A 67 6.31 -4.84 -0.42
C GLU A 67 6.75 -3.85 0.65
N HIS A 68 7.75 -3.02 0.32
CA HIS A 68 8.20 -1.96 1.20
C HIS A 68 7.06 -0.96 1.49
N LEU A 69 6.32 -0.52 0.47
CA LEU A 69 5.19 0.41 0.63
C LEU A 69 4.10 -0.17 1.54
N ILE A 70 3.73 -1.44 1.37
CA ILE A 70 2.73 -2.11 2.21
C ILE A 70 3.21 -2.15 3.66
N SER A 71 4.47 -2.53 3.89
CA SER A 71 5.09 -2.58 5.22
C SER A 71 5.14 -1.20 5.88
N THR A 72 5.61 -0.16 5.18
CA THR A 72 5.65 1.21 5.72
C THR A 72 4.25 1.75 6.02
N SER A 73 3.26 1.44 5.15
CA SER A 73 1.87 1.83 5.38
C SER A 73 1.31 1.18 6.64
N ASN A 74 1.60 -0.10 6.87
CA ASN A 74 1.21 -0.79 8.11
C ASN A 74 1.83 -0.13 9.34
N ASN A 75 3.11 0.25 9.29
CA ASN A 75 3.76 0.95 10.40
C ASN A 75 3.14 2.33 10.66
N GLN A 76 2.79 3.08 9.62
CA GLN A 76 2.13 4.38 9.75
C GLN A 76 0.70 4.24 10.31
N LEU A 77 -0.09 3.29 9.79
CA LEU A 77 -1.44 3.01 10.31
C LEU A 77 -1.39 2.53 11.77
N ASN A 78 -0.42 1.70 12.15
CA ASN A 78 -0.24 1.27 13.53
C ASN A 78 0.14 2.44 14.46
N PHE A 79 0.94 3.38 13.96
CA PHE A 79 1.24 4.61 14.69
C PHE A 79 -0.01 5.47 14.88
N TYR A 80 -0.84 5.62 13.85
CA TYR A 80 -2.09 6.38 13.92
C TYR A 80 -3.16 5.73 14.79
N PHE A 81 -3.27 4.40 14.80
CA PHE A 81 -4.08 3.67 15.77
C PHE A 81 -3.80 4.15 17.20
N ASN A 82 -2.53 4.18 17.61
CA ASN A 82 -2.19 4.59 18.98
C ASN A 82 -2.52 6.07 19.25
N LYS A 83 -2.34 6.93 18.24
CA LYS A 83 -2.65 8.36 18.35
C LYS A 83 -4.14 8.64 18.44
N GLU A 84 -4.96 7.96 17.65
CA GLU A 84 -6.40 8.10 17.72
C GLU A 84 -6.94 7.73 19.10
N LYS A 85 -6.40 6.68 19.73
CA LYS A 85 -6.76 6.31 21.11
C LYS A 85 -6.47 7.47 22.08
N ILE A 86 -5.31 8.11 21.94
CA ILE A 86 -4.95 9.31 22.71
C ILE A 86 -5.90 10.47 22.41
N PHE A 87 -6.18 10.76 21.14
CA PHE A 87 -7.07 11.85 20.74
C PHE A 87 -8.46 11.67 21.29
N TYR A 88 -9.00 10.46 21.22
CA TYR A 88 -10.30 10.14 21.78
C TYR A 88 -10.33 10.42 23.29
N HIS A 89 -9.35 9.94 24.05
CA HIS A 89 -9.31 10.16 25.51
C HIS A 89 -9.17 11.64 25.89
N ILE A 90 -8.36 12.42 25.15
CA ILE A 90 -8.26 13.87 25.37
C ILE A 90 -9.59 14.56 25.02
N LEU A 91 -10.17 14.26 23.85
CA LEU A 91 -11.36 14.95 23.37
C LEU A 91 -12.62 14.64 24.20
N GLN A 92 -12.65 13.49 24.85
CA GLN A 92 -13.72 13.05 25.75
C GLN A 92 -13.45 13.37 27.23
N ASP A 93 -12.41 14.13 27.55
CA ASP A 93 -12.04 14.51 28.93
C ASP A 93 -11.88 13.30 29.87
N LYS A 94 -11.32 12.19 29.34
CA LYS A 94 -11.15 10.92 30.07
C LYS A 94 -9.81 10.80 30.80
N LEU A 95 -8.87 11.73 30.57
CA LEU A 95 -7.53 11.67 31.13
C LEU A 95 -7.43 12.39 32.46
N THR A 96 -6.57 11.87 33.33
CA THR A 96 -6.23 12.45 34.64
C THR A 96 -4.78 12.92 34.66
N TYR A 97 -4.42 13.70 35.68
CA TYR A 97 -3.03 14.10 35.93
C TYR A 97 -2.10 12.87 36.04
N GLU A 98 -2.55 11.83 36.73
CA GLU A 98 -1.80 10.58 36.89
C GLU A 98 -1.57 9.86 35.56
N ASP A 99 -2.47 9.98 34.57
CA ASP A 99 -2.25 9.37 33.27
C ASP A 99 -1.05 9.98 32.52
N TYR A 100 -0.85 11.29 32.69
CA TYR A 100 0.32 11.99 32.15
C TYR A 100 1.59 11.63 32.93
N VAL A 101 1.54 11.63 34.26
CA VAL A 101 2.70 11.26 35.09
C VAL A 101 3.18 9.84 34.81
N ASN A 102 2.24 8.89 34.78
CA ASN A 102 2.52 7.46 34.59
C ASN A 102 2.68 7.07 33.12
N GLN A 103 2.40 7.99 32.19
CA GLN A 103 2.43 7.76 30.75
C GLN A 103 1.57 6.55 30.35
N THR A 104 0.33 6.51 30.86
CA THR A 104 -0.66 5.44 30.57
C THR A 104 -0.76 5.15 29.08
N PHE A 105 -0.61 6.18 28.24
CA PHE A 105 -0.47 6.06 26.79
C PHE A 105 0.94 6.46 26.32
N PRO A 106 1.62 5.62 25.51
CA PRO A 106 2.88 5.99 24.89
C PRO A 106 2.77 7.30 24.11
N SER A 107 3.72 8.21 24.32
CA SER A 107 3.79 9.51 23.63
C SER A 107 2.61 10.48 23.92
N LEU A 108 1.85 10.27 24.99
CA LEU A 108 0.72 11.13 25.40
C LEU A 108 1.07 12.63 25.41
N HIS A 109 2.19 13.00 26.04
CA HIS A 109 2.67 14.38 26.12
C HIS A 109 2.89 15.07 24.77
N GLY A 110 3.04 14.31 23.69
CA GLY A 110 3.20 14.89 22.37
C GLY A 110 2.17 14.41 21.35
N ALA A 111 0.93 14.23 21.81
CA ALA A 111 -0.23 13.95 20.98
C ALA A 111 -0.30 14.84 19.72
N THR A 112 0.08 16.12 19.78
CA THR A 112 -0.04 17.06 18.63
C THR A 112 1.30 17.53 18.05
N ILE A 113 2.41 16.93 18.48
CA ILE A 113 3.76 17.32 18.03
C ILE A 113 4.57 16.16 17.46
N TRP A 114 4.26 14.91 17.82
CA TRP A 114 4.89 13.74 17.21
C TRP A 114 4.12 13.28 15.99
N TYR A 115 4.82 13.21 14.87
CA TYR A 115 4.33 12.65 13.61
C TYR A 115 5.28 11.55 13.15
N ASN A 116 4.77 10.65 12.31
CA ASN A 116 5.56 9.63 11.65
C ASN A 116 5.59 9.92 10.15
N GLY A 117 6.78 9.89 9.56
CA GLY A 117 7.01 10.17 8.15
C GLY A 117 7.33 8.91 7.36
N GLY A 118 6.86 8.84 6.12
CA GLY A 118 7.24 7.83 5.13
C GLY A 118 7.17 8.42 3.74
N VAL A 119 8.08 8.02 2.85
CA VAL A 119 8.04 8.41 1.43
C VAL A 119 8.02 7.14 0.60
N LYS A 120 7.17 7.12 -0.42
CA LYS A 120 7.13 6.02 -1.40
C LYS A 120 8.46 5.94 -2.14
N ARG A 121 9.06 4.75 -2.22
CA ARG A 121 10.17 4.49 -3.14
C ARG A 121 9.61 4.49 -4.57
N ARG A 122 10.18 5.30 -5.46
CA ARG A 122 9.66 5.50 -6.83
C ARG A 122 10.65 5.11 -7.93
N THR A 123 11.84 4.65 -7.56
CA THR A 123 12.94 4.41 -8.51
C THR A 123 12.55 3.34 -9.53
N ALA A 124 12.02 2.20 -9.09
CA ALA A 124 11.63 1.12 -10.01
C ALA A 124 10.52 1.57 -10.98
N TYR A 125 9.51 2.30 -10.47
CA TYR A 125 8.46 2.86 -11.31
C TYR A 125 8.99 3.90 -12.30
N GLN A 126 9.92 4.78 -11.89
CA GLN A 126 10.51 5.76 -12.79
C GLN A 126 11.32 5.08 -13.92
N ASN A 127 12.03 4.00 -13.60
CA ASN A 127 12.75 3.21 -14.60
C ASN A 127 11.78 2.61 -15.64
N ILE A 128 10.64 2.08 -15.20
CA ILE A 128 9.58 1.60 -16.09
C ILE A 128 9.05 2.72 -17.01
N ILE A 129 8.78 3.90 -16.46
CA ILE A 129 8.26 5.03 -17.23
C ILE A 129 9.28 5.51 -18.27
N ASN A 130 10.56 5.55 -17.92
CA ASN A 130 11.62 5.93 -18.86
C ASN A 130 11.75 4.96 -20.05
N GLU A 131 11.30 3.72 -19.88
CA GLU A 131 11.40 2.66 -20.89
C GLU A 131 10.05 2.29 -21.51
N LEU A 132 8.99 3.07 -21.25
CA LEU A 132 7.60 2.70 -21.55
C LEU A 132 7.36 2.24 -23.00
N ASN A 133 8.06 2.84 -23.98
CA ASN A 133 7.94 2.50 -25.39
C ASN A 133 8.47 1.10 -25.74
N SER A 134 9.40 0.58 -24.94
CA SER A 134 10.02 -0.73 -25.12
C SER A 134 9.30 -1.84 -24.34
N ILE A 135 8.27 -1.49 -23.56
CA ILE A 135 7.55 -2.45 -22.72
C ILE A 135 6.47 -3.19 -23.53
N PRO A 136 6.46 -4.54 -23.51
CA PRO A 136 5.41 -5.34 -24.12
C PRO A 136 4.00 -4.97 -23.66
N ASP A 137 3.03 -4.99 -24.58
CA ASP A 137 1.64 -4.59 -24.32
C ASP A 137 0.98 -5.33 -23.14
N LYS A 138 1.36 -6.59 -22.92
CA LYS A 138 0.89 -7.40 -21.77
C LYS A 138 1.17 -6.76 -20.40
N TYR A 139 2.15 -5.87 -20.31
CA TYR A 139 2.50 -5.17 -19.06
C TYR A 139 1.92 -3.75 -19.00
N LYS A 140 1.37 -3.18 -20.07
CA LYS A 140 0.89 -1.79 -20.07
C LYS A 140 -0.26 -1.54 -19.09
N SER A 141 -1.19 -2.50 -18.96
CA SER A 141 -2.31 -2.37 -18.02
C SER A 141 -1.82 -2.20 -16.57
N ILE A 142 -0.81 -2.97 -16.16
CA ILE A 142 -0.30 -2.88 -14.79
C ILE A 142 0.48 -1.59 -14.54
N ILE A 143 1.16 -1.05 -15.55
CA ILE A 143 1.84 0.25 -15.46
C ILE A 143 0.84 1.38 -15.25
N ASN A 144 -0.28 1.36 -15.96
CA ASN A 144 -1.36 2.32 -15.75
C ASN A 144 -1.89 2.25 -14.31
N GLU A 145 -2.02 1.06 -13.74
CA GLU A 145 -2.44 0.89 -12.35
C GLU A 145 -1.42 1.44 -11.35
N LEU A 146 -0.13 1.17 -11.57
CA LEU A 146 0.97 1.71 -10.75
C LEU A 146 0.98 3.24 -10.76
N SER A 147 0.56 3.88 -11.86
CA SER A 147 0.48 5.34 -11.97
C SER A 147 -0.46 5.98 -10.94
N TYR A 148 -1.54 5.29 -10.53
CA TYR A 148 -2.45 5.81 -9.50
C TYR A 148 -1.83 5.84 -8.09
N ILE A 149 -0.77 5.05 -7.87
CA ILE A 149 0.00 5.03 -6.62
C ILE A 149 1.12 6.08 -6.69
N TYR A 150 1.88 6.08 -7.80
CA TYR A 150 3.12 6.84 -7.93
C TYR A 150 3.00 8.20 -8.59
N ASN A 151 1.87 8.58 -9.17
CA ASN A 151 1.64 9.96 -9.60
C ASN A 151 0.92 10.76 -8.51
N ASN A 152 0.19 10.08 -7.64
CA ASN A 152 -0.49 10.68 -6.51
C ASN A 152 0.51 11.05 -5.39
N LYS A 153 0.46 12.30 -4.94
CA LYS A 153 1.27 12.84 -3.83
C LYS A 153 0.44 13.20 -2.59
N PHE A 154 -0.85 12.89 -2.53
CA PHE A 154 -1.70 13.26 -1.39
C PHE A 154 -1.15 12.73 -0.06
N ASN A 155 -0.70 11.48 0.00
CA ASN A 155 -0.05 10.91 1.18
C ASN A 155 1.14 11.79 1.64
N GLU A 156 2.09 12.05 0.74
CA GLU A 156 3.25 12.92 1.05
C GLU A 156 2.86 14.35 1.43
N ASN A 157 1.88 14.95 0.75
CA ASN A 157 1.41 16.29 1.05
C ASN A 157 0.80 16.39 2.46
N TYR A 158 0.01 15.38 2.86
CA TYR A 158 -0.59 15.35 4.19
C TYR A 158 0.43 15.07 5.29
N ARG A 159 1.46 14.27 5.02
CA ARG A 159 2.62 14.17 5.90
C ARG A 159 3.24 15.55 6.17
N ASP A 160 3.47 16.33 5.11
CA ASP A 160 4.08 17.66 5.22
C ASP A 160 3.18 18.64 6.00
N ILE A 161 1.87 18.60 5.77
CA ILE A 161 0.89 19.37 6.54
C ILE A 161 0.94 19.01 8.03
N ILE A 162 1.00 17.71 8.35
CA ILE A 162 1.07 17.24 9.75
C ILE A 162 2.40 17.65 10.40
N GLU A 163 3.50 17.62 9.66
CA GLU A 163 4.80 18.12 10.12
C GLU A 163 4.76 19.61 10.42
N GLU A 164 4.22 20.41 9.49
CA GLU A 164 4.06 21.86 9.66
C GLU A 164 3.22 22.17 10.90
N LEU A 165 2.06 21.52 11.03
CA LEU A 165 1.18 21.69 12.19
C LEU A 165 1.86 21.27 13.50
N SER A 166 2.64 20.19 13.49
CA SER A 166 3.43 19.76 14.65
C SER A 166 4.42 20.84 15.09
N ASN A 167 5.08 21.48 14.12
CA ASN A 167 6.05 22.54 14.36
C ASN A 167 5.38 23.84 14.80
N GLU A 168 4.20 24.16 14.25
CA GLU A 168 3.39 25.29 14.69
C GLU A 168 2.98 25.15 16.15
N ASN A 169 2.46 23.98 16.55
CA ASN A 169 2.09 23.71 17.94
C ASN A 169 3.27 23.88 18.90
N ARG A 170 4.48 23.41 18.52
CA ARG A 170 5.71 23.64 19.31
C ARG A 170 6.03 25.12 19.45
N LYS A 171 6.03 25.87 18.34
CA LYS A 171 6.31 27.31 18.33
C LYS A 171 5.32 28.10 19.19
N ASN A 172 4.03 27.77 19.06
CA ASN A 172 2.97 28.39 19.85
C ASN A 172 3.18 28.13 21.35
N ARG A 173 3.56 26.91 21.75
CA ARG A 173 3.86 26.61 23.15
C ARG A 173 5.08 27.37 23.66
N ALA A 174 6.17 27.38 22.90
CA ALA A 174 7.39 28.11 23.24
C ALA A 174 7.17 29.61 23.42
N LYS A 175 6.24 30.20 22.67
CA LYS A 175 5.93 31.64 22.73
C LYS A 175 5.06 32.01 23.93
N ASN A 176 4.15 31.13 24.34
CA ASN A 176 3.07 31.48 25.27
C ASN A 176 3.22 30.89 26.68
N TYR A 177 4.14 29.94 26.89
CA TYR A 177 4.26 29.24 28.16
C TYR A 177 5.70 29.14 28.66
N GLU A 178 5.96 29.66 29.86
CA GLU A 178 7.28 29.65 30.49
C GLU A 178 7.82 28.24 30.74
N TRP A 179 6.93 27.29 31.04
CA TRP A 179 7.31 25.90 31.30
C TRP A 179 8.02 25.22 30.13
N TYR A 180 7.94 25.78 28.92
CA TYR A 180 8.61 25.26 27.74
C TYR A 180 10.14 25.30 27.86
N SER A 181 10.71 26.23 28.64
CA SER A 181 12.16 26.32 28.87
C SER A 181 12.66 25.54 30.08
N TYR A 182 11.77 24.89 30.84
CA TYR A 182 12.16 24.19 32.05
C TYR A 182 12.99 22.95 31.72
N ASN A 183 14.09 22.75 32.43
CA ASN A 183 14.96 21.59 32.27
C ASN A 183 14.49 20.42 33.16
N ILE A 184 13.25 19.99 32.98
CA ILE A 184 12.62 18.88 33.72
C ILE A 184 11.95 17.91 32.73
N SER A 185 11.74 16.66 33.13
CA SER A 185 11.05 15.71 32.28
C SER A 185 9.56 16.05 32.14
N ASN A 186 8.97 15.68 30.99
CA ASN A 186 7.56 15.95 30.69
C ASN A 186 6.60 15.45 31.79
N ASN A 187 6.83 14.26 32.33
CA ASN A 187 6.00 13.68 33.39
C ASN A 187 6.15 14.37 34.77
N GLN A 188 7.14 15.26 34.93
CA GLN A 188 7.35 16.09 36.12
C GLN A 188 6.88 17.53 35.93
N ASN A 189 6.58 17.94 34.69
CA ASN A 189 6.20 19.31 34.34
C ASN A 189 4.71 19.53 34.59
N LYS A 190 4.38 19.94 35.83
CA LYS A 190 3.02 20.18 36.30
C LYS A 190 2.28 21.17 35.42
N GLU A 191 2.90 22.30 35.09
CA GLU A 191 2.31 23.39 34.34
C GLU A 191 1.96 22.98 32.90
N MET A 192 2.81 22.14 32.28
CA MET A 192 2.52 21.54 30.98
C MET A 192 1.34 20.56 31.06
N ILE A 193 1.30 19.71 32.08
CA ILE A 193 0.20 18.73 32.25
C ILE A 193 -1.12 19.47 32.51
N GLU A 194 -1.11 20.51 33.35
CA GLU A 194 -2.26 21.39 33.60
C GLU A 194 -2.75 22.04 32.31
N PHE A 195 -1.84 22.54 31.46
CA PHE A 195 -2.20 23.03 30.13
C PHE A 195 -2.89 21.95 29.27
N MET A 196 -2.37 20.73 29.26
CA MET A 196 -2.94 19.63 28.46
C MET A 196 -4.30 19.13 28.97
N LEU A 197 -4.55 19.21 30.28
CA LEU A 197 -5.82 18.77 30.87
C LEU A 197 -6.91 19.84 30.78
N ASN A 198 -6.54 21.11 30.99
CA ASN A 198 -7.51 22.15 31.33
C ASN A 198 -7.61 23.29 30.30
N ASP A 199 -6.65 23.45 29.38
CA ASP A 199 -6.67 24.52 28.39
C ASP A 199 -7.45 24.13 27.13
N TYR A 200 -8.53 24.84 26.84
CA TYR A 200 -9.34 24.61 25.64
C TYR A 200 -8.52 24.74 24.34
N ARG A 201 -7.44 25.52 24.33
CA ARG A 201 -6.56 25.69 23.17
C ARG A 201 -5.85 24.38 22.85
N TYR A 202 -5.40 23.63 23.86
CA TYR A 202 -4.83 22.30 23.64
C TYR A 202 -5.86 21.34 23.04
N LYS A 203 -7.10 21.35 23.55
CA LYS A 203 -8.19 20.52 22.99
C LYS A 203 -8.47 20.88 21.53
N ASN A 204 -8.41 22.16 21.18
CA ASN A 204 -8.51 22.64 19.79
C ASN A 204 -7.33 22.17 18.92
N GLU A 205 -6.08 22.26 19.43
CA GLU A 205 -4.90 21.71 18.76
C GLU A 205 -5.10 20.22 18.45
N VAL A 206 -5.57 19.44 19.44
CA VAL A 206 -5.83 18.01 19.28
C VAL A 206 -6.91 17.74 18.25
N LYS A 207 -8.04 18.46 18.29
CA LYS A 207 -9.12 18.27 17.30
C LYS A 207 -8.65 18.58 15.88
N HIS A 208 -7.91 19.68 15.71
CA HIS A 208 -7.41 20.06 14.40
C HIS A 208 -6.39 19.04 13.88
N TYR A 209 -5.44 18.64 14.72
CA TYR A 209 -4.43 17.64 14.40
C TYR A 209 -5.05 16.28 14.05
N ALA A 210 -5.99 15.80 14.87
CA ALA A 210 -6.71 14.54 14.63
C ALA A 210 -7.44 14.55 13.29
N THR A 211 -8.01 15.70 12.89
CA THR A 211 -8.68 15.84 11.59
C THR A 211 -7.69 15.68 10.43
N MET A 212 -6.50 16.28 10.52
CA MET A 212 -5.47 16.12 9.49
C MET A 212 -4.92 14.69 9.44
N VAL A 213 -4.76 14.04 10.60
CA VAL A 213 -4.34 12.64 10.70
C VAL A 213 -5.36 11.73 10.01
N GLY A 214 -6.66 11.87 10.28
CA GLY A 214 -7.69 11.05 9.65
C GLY A 214 -7.72 11.19 8.12
N PHE A 215 -7.48 12.39 7.59
CA PHE A 215 -7.29 12.55 6.15
C PHE A 215 -6.06 11.81 5.64
N HIS A 216 -4.91 11.97 6.29
CA HIS A 216 -3.68 11.30 5.89
C HIS A 216 -3.81 9.77 5.91
N GLU A 217 -4.43 9.24 6.97
CA GLU A 217 -4.73 7.82 7.14
C GLU A 217 -5.51 7.25 5.95
N SER A 218 -6.56 7.95 5.50
CA SER A 218 -7.36 7.53 4.35
C SER A 218 -6.53 7.39 3.07
N TYR A 219 -5.52 8.24 2.89
CA TYR A 219 -4.60 8.15 1.74
C TYR A 219 -3.58 7.03 1.91
N ILE A 220 -3.07 6.80 3.12
CA ILE A 220 -2.18 5.68 3.42
C ILE A 220 -2.89 4.35 3.15
N LEU A 221 -4.12 4.19 3.66
CA LEU A 221 -4.92 2.98 3.46
C LEU A 221 -5.19 2.75 1.97
N ARG A 222 -5.56 3.79 1.22
CA ARG A 222 -5.81 3.70 -0.22
C ARG A 222 -4.56 3.29 -1.00
N ASP A 223 -3.41 3.89 -0.70
CA ASP A 223 -2.14 3.55 -1.34
C ASP A 223 -1.73 2.10 -1.04
N LYS A 224 -1.89 1.66 0.22
CA LYS A 224 -1.66 0.27 0.63
C LYS A 224 -2.53 -0.71 -0.14
N ILE A 225 -3.85 -0.49 -0.20
CA ILE A 225 -4.79 -1.38 -0.91
C ILE A 225 -4.42 -1.49 -2.39
N ARG A 226 -4.11 -0.36 -3.04
CA ARG A 226 -3.67 -0.35 -4.44
C ARG A 226 -2.35 -1.09 -4.61
N ALA A 227 -1.41 -0.91 -3.69
CA ALA A 227 -0.13 -1.60 -3.72
C ALA A 227 -0.29 -3.12 -3.60
N GLN A 228 -1.15 -3.60 -2.70
CA GLN A 228 -1.48 -5.03 -2.57
C GLN A 228 -2.08 -5.58 -3.86
N ASN A 229 -3.04 -4.87 -4.46
CA ASN A 229 -3.66 -5.28 -5.72
C ASN A 229 -2.64 -5.33 -6.88
N CYS A 230 -1.77 -4.32 -7.00
CA CYS A 230 -0.72 -4.31 -8.01
C CYS A 230 0.28 -5.44 -7.79
N TYR A 231 0.68 -5.68 -6.54
CA TYR A 231 1.60 -6.75 -6.17
C TYR A 231 1.08 -8.12 -6.62
N LEU A 232 -0.19 -8.42 -6.29
CA LEU A 232 -0.83 -9.69 -6.68
C LEU A 232 -0.89 -9.87 -8.20
N LYS A 233 -1.24 -8.81 -8.92
CA LYS A 233 -1.30 -8.84 -10.40
C LYS A 233 0.08 -9.07 -11.01
N ILE A 234 1.11 -8.36 -10.55
CA ILE A 234 2.48 -8.52 -11.03
C ILE A 234 3.00 -9.92 -10.70
N ALA A 235 2.81 -10.39 -9.46
CA ALA A 235 3.24 -11.72 -9.05
C ALA A 235 2.60 -12.81 -9.91
N LYS A 236 1.30 -12.70 -10.22
CA LYS A 236 0.59 -13.60 -11.13
C LYS A 236 1.16 -13.57 -12.55
N ILE A 237 1.39 -12.37 -13.09
CA ILE A 237 1.98 -12.19 -14.44
C ILE A 237 3.38 -12.82 -14.54
N LEU A 238 4.18 -12.70 -13.48
CA LEU A 238 5.53 -13.24 -13.40
C LEU A 238 5.59 -14.70 -12.93
N ASN A 239 4.43 -15.36 -12.72
CA ASN A 239 4.32 -16.71 -12.16
C ASN A 239 5.11 -16.90 -10.85
N LYS A 240 5.09 -15.90 -9.96
CA LYS A 240 5.74 -15.95 -8.65
C LYS A 240 4.79 -16.47 -7.57
N SER A 241 5.35 -17.22 -6.63
CA SER A 241 4.68 -17.58 -5.39
C SER A 241 4.33 -16.32 -4.59
N ILE A 242 3.08 -16.20 -4.16
CA ILE A 242 2.61 -15.08 -3.33
C ILE A 242 2.69 -15.53 -1.87
N ASP A 243 3.41 -14.75 -1.07
CA ASP A 243 3.36 -14.90 0.39
C ASP A 243 2.12 -14.19 0.93
N ASN A 244 1.01 -14.94 1.02
CA ASN A 244 -0.26 -14.42 1.50
C ASN A 244 -0.20 -13.87 2.93
N SER A 245 0.77 -14.32 3.75
CA SER A 245 0.90 -13.85 5.14
C SER A 245 1.31 -12.37 5.25
N LYS A 246 1.92 -11.82 4.19
CA LYS A 246 2.29 -10.40 4.11
C LYS A 246 1.16 -9.50 3.64
N LEU A 247 0.13 -10.07 3.00
CA LEU A 247 -0.93 -9.32 2.32
C LEU A 247 -2.27 -9.45 3.03
N TYR A 248 -2.55 -10.63 3.55
CA TYR A 248 -3.82 -10.99 4.15
C TYR A 248 -3.65 -11.33 5.63
N MET A 249 -4.76 -11.23 6.34
CA MET A 249 -4.83 -11.71 7.71
C MET A 249 -4.55 -13.22 7.73
N ASP A 250 -3.93 -13.72 8.78
CA ASP A 250 -3.74 -15.16 8.97
C ASP A 250 -5.08 -15.94 8.93
N ALA A 251 -5.07 -17.12 8.32
CA ALA A 251 -6.28 -17.92 8.10
C ALA A 251 -6.95 -18.36 9.42
N LYS A 252 -6.15 -18.71 10.44
CA LYS A 252 -6.68 -19.06 11.76
C LYS A 252 -7.37 -17.84 12.38
N LYS A 253 -6.82 -16.64 12.23
CA LYS A 253 -7.45 -15.40 12.71
C LYS A 253 -8.74 -15.05 11.99
N ARG A 254 -8.79 -15.20 10.67
CA ARG A 254 -10.05 -15.01 9.92
C ARG A 254 -11.15 -15.96 10.40
N ALA A 255 -10.80 -17.23 10.63
CA ALA A 255 -11.73 -18.21 11.19
C ALA A 255 -12.17 -17.84 12.63
N MET A 256 -11.23 -17.37 13.47
CA MET A 256 -11.55 -16.90 14.84
C MET A 256 -12.48 -15.69 14.84
N LEU A 257 -12.31 -14.75 13.90
CA LEU A 257 -13.15 -13.55 13.79
C LEU A 257 -14.50 -13.83 13.12
N SER A 258 -14.62 -14.86 12.28
CA SER A 258 -15.87 -15.18 11.60
C SER A 258 -16.98 -15.56 12.59
N GLY A 259 -18.19 -15.04 12.36
CA GLY A 259 -19.35 -15.22 13.21
C GLY A 259 -20.08 -13.91 13.51
N ASP A 260 -21.07 -13.99 14.39
CA ASP A 260 -21.85 -12.83 14.84
C ASP A 260 -21.22 -12.22 16.09
N TRP A 261 -21.19 -10.90 16.15
CA TRP A 261 -20.59 -10.10 17.22
C TRP A 261 -21.60 -9.08 17.73
N THR A 262 -21.61 -8.85 19.04
CA THR A 262 -22.47 -7.84 19.71
C THR A 262 -21.63 -6.81 20.43
N SER A 263 -22.11 -5.57 20.48
CA SER A 263 -21.46 -4.49 21.24
C SER A 263 -21.92 -4.47 22.70
N LYS A 264 -21.01 -4.23 23.64
CA LYS A 264 -21.38 -3.94 25.04
C LYS A 264 -21.98 -2.55 25.22
N GLN A 265 -21.50 -1.58 24.45
CA GLN A 265 -21.86 -0.16 24.59
C GLN A 265 -23.07 0.22 23.72
N LEU A 266 -23.38 -0.57 22.69
CA LEU A 266 -24.50 -0.33 21.77
C LEU A 266 -25.50 -1.51 21.82
N PRO A 267 -26.48 -1.49 22.74
CA PRO A 267 -27.48 -2.55 22.86
C PRO A 267 -28.21 -2.81 21.54
N GLY A 268 -28.30 -4.08 21.14
CA GLY A 268 -28.95 -4.49 19.89
C GLY A 268 -28.10 -4.33 18.63
N PHE A 269 -26.89 -3.76 18.71
CA PHE A 269 -25.95 -3.77 17.59
C PHE A 269 -25.42 -5.18 17.35
N ILE A 270 -25.49 -5.64 16.11
CA ILE A 270 -24.95 -6.93 15.66
C ILE A 270 -24.09 -6.70 14.42
N ALA A 271 -22.85 -7.16 14.45
CA ALA A 271 -21.97 -7.26 13.29
C ALA A 271 -21.78 -8.73 12.91
N LYS A 272 -22.10 -9.07 11.66
CA LYS A 272 -21.85 -10.38 11.09
C LYS A 272 -20.57 -10.35 10.29
N VAL A 273 -19.55 -11.05 10.77
CA VAL A 273 -18.22 -11.17 10.15
C VAL A 273 -18.14 -12.50 9.38
N TYR A 274 -17.66 -12.44 8.14
CA TYR A 274 -17.54 -13.61 7.27
C TYR A 274 -16.36 -13.50 6.31
N GLU A 275 -15.87 -14.65 5.84
CA GLU A 275 -14.82 -14.74 4.83
C GLU A 275 -15.43 -14.63 3.42
N ASP A 276 -14.76 -13.85 2.56
CA ASP A 276 -15.06 -13.69 1.15
C ASP A 276 -13.74 -13.81 0.38
N GLU A 277 -13.54 -14.95 -0.28
CA GLU A 277 -12.26 -15.39 -0.85
C GLU A 277 -11.11 -15.38 0.18
N SER A 278 -10.22 -14.38 0.14
CA SER A 278 -9.09 -14.19 1.06
C SER A 278 -9.25 -12.96 1.95
N SER A 279 -10.38 -12.26 1.84
CA SER A 279 -10.72 -11.06 2.61
C SER A 279 -11.69 -11.41 3.74
N LEU A 280 -11.57 -10.68 4.84
CA LEU A 280 -12.52 -10.74 5.94
C LEU A 280 -13.44 -9.52 5.84
N ARG A 281 -14.76 -9.76 5.83
CA ARG A 281 -15.76 -8.71 5.62
C ARG A 281 -16.78 -8.74 6.75
N TYR A 282 -17.46 -7.62 6.95
CA TYR A 282 -18.56 -7.57 7.90
C TYR A 282 -19.73 -6.73 7.39
N LYS A 283 -20.91 -7.05 7.91
CA LYS A 283 -22.14 -6.27 7.75
C LYS A 283 -22.73 -6.01 9.12
N THR A 284 -23.32 -4.85 9.32
CA THR A 284 -24.05 -4.53 10.55
C THR A 284 -25.55 -4.82 10.35
N ASN A 285 -26.31 -4.83 11.44
CA ASN A 285 -27.78 -4.84 11.38
C ASN A 285 -28.38 -3.42 11.25
N ILE A 286 -27.54 -2.39 11.17
CA ILE A 286 -27.96 -0.98 11.10
C ILE A 286 -27.93 -0.48 9.66
N ASP A 287 -27.01 -0.98 8.84
CA ASP A 287 -26.88 -0.63 7.43
C ASP A 287 -26.75 -1.88 6.54
N SER A 288 -26.98 -1.71 5.23
CA SER A 288 -26.83 -2.77 4.25
C SER A 288 -25.43 -2.84 3.62
N LEU A 289 -24.50 -1.99 4.08
CA LEU A 289 -23.17 -1.87 3.50
C LEU A 289 -22.29 -3.03 3.95
N THR A 290 -21.33 -3.37 3.10
CA THR A 290 -20.34 -4.40 3.40
C THR A 290 -18.99 -3.76 3.55
N HIS A 291 -18.40 -3.90 4.72
CA HIS A 291 -17.09 -3.37 5.04
C HIS A 291 -16.04 -4.48 4.96
N THR A 292 -14.81 -4.10 4.61
CA THR A 292 -13.70 -5.03 4.44
C THR A 292 -12.59 -4.71 5.42
N PHE A 293 -12.13 -5.71 6.18
CA PHE A 293 -11.00 -5.55 7.08
C PHE A 293 -9.67 -5.67 6.35
N TYR A 294 -8.78 -4.71 6.60
CA TYR A 294 -7.41 -4.68 6.13
C TYR A 294 -6.46 -4.87 7.32
N PRO A 295 -5.61 -5.92 7.33
CA PRO A 295 -4.70 -6.19 8.45
C PRO A 295 -3.59 -5.15 8.53
N ILE A 296 -3.32 -4.62 9.72
CA ILE A 296 -2.21 -3.69 9.99
C ILE A 296 -1.08 -4.41 10.71
N THR A 297 -1.42 -5.07 11.81
CA THR A 297 -0.51 -5.91 12.58
C THR A 297 -1.16 -7.28 12.80
N ALA A 298 -0.50 -8.13 13.58
CA ALA A 298 -1.10 -9.38 14.03
C ALA A 298 -2.42 -9.16 14.80
N THR A 299 -2.55 -8.07 15.57
CA THR A 299 -3.70 -7.84 16.44
C THR A 299 -4.59 -6.68 15.97
N ARG A 300 -4.20 -5.92 14.95
CA ARG A 300 -4.92 -4.71 14.54
C ARG A 300 -5.36 -4.76 13.09
N VAL A 301 -6.57 -4.28 12.85
CA VAL A 301 -7.17 -4.13 11.52
C VAL A 301 -7.78 -2.74 11.38
N ILE A 302 -7.96 -2.33 10.15
CA ILE A 302 -8.69 -1.11 9.77
C ILE A 302 -9.70 -1.49 8.69
N ASP A 303 -10.90 -0.93 8.72
CA ASP A 303 -11.87 -1.14 7.65
C ASP A 303 -11.75 -0.11 6.52
N ASP A 304 -12.57 -0.25 5.49
CA ASP A 304 -12.64 0.66 4.35
C ASP A 304 -13.15 2.07 4.68
N ASN A 305 -13.78 2.26 5.84
CA ASN A 305 -14.18 3.57 6.35
C ASN A 305 -13.07 4.28 7.15
N GLY A 306 -11.93 3.62 7.38
CA GLY A 306 -10.88 4.14 8.26
C GLY A 306 -11.15 3.90 9.74
N THR A 307 -11.99 2.93 10.09
CA THR A 307 -12.23 2.57 11.49
C THR A 307 -11.23 1.53 11.93
N PHE A 308 -10.50 1.81 13.01
CA PHE A 308 -9.58 0.84 13.59
C PHE A 308 -10.25 -0.11 14.58
N PHE A 309 -9.72 -1.34 14.61
CA PHE A 309 -10.09 -2.38 15.54
C PHE A 309 -8.84 -3.11 16.07
N GLU A 310 -8.85 -3.46 17.35
CA GLU A 310 -7.83 -4.26 18.02
C GLU A 310 -8.43 -5.54 18.60
N MET A 311 -7.81 -6.66 18.26
CA MET A 311 -8.12 -7.98 18.78
C MET A 311 -7.38 -8.18 20.10
N ILE A 312 -8.15 -8.46 21.15
CA ILE A 312 -7.66 -8.72 22.50
C ILE A 312 -8.09 -10.12 22.89
N GLU A 313 -7.12 -11.00 23.10
CA GLU A 313 -7.36 -12.36 23.60
C GLU A 313 -7.02 -12.40 25.09
N THR A 314 -7.99 -12.77 25.92
CA THR A 314 -7.81 -12.89 27.38
C THR A 314 -8.46 -14.16 27.87
N ASN A 315 -7.70 -15.04 28.53
CA ASN A 315 -8.18 -16.33 29.05
C ASN A 315 -8.87 -17.21 28.00
N GLY A 316 -8.47 -17.12 26.73
CA GLY A 316 -9.07 -17.87 25.62
C GLY A 316 -10.36 -17.26 25.04
N GLU A 317 -10.84 -16.15 25.57
CA GLU A 317 -11.92 -15.36 24.97
C GLU A 317 -11.32 -14.28 24.05
N LEU A 318 -11.82 -14.22 22.82
CA LEU A 318 -11.48 -13.16 21.88
C LEU A 318 -12.50 -12.01 21.99
N ARG A 319 -12.00 -10.81 22.24
CA ARG A 319 -12.77 -9.56 22.17
C ARG A 319 -12.16 -8.66 21.10
N VAL A 320 -13.01 -7.83 20.50
CA VAL A 320 -12.56 -6.83 19.53
C VAL A 320 -12.92 -5.45 20.07
N GLU A 321 -11.92 -4.59 20.24
CA GLU A 321 -12.10 -3.20 20.64
C GLU A 321 -12.04 -2.33 19.38
N GLN A 322 -13.11 -1.60 19.09
CA GLN A 322 -13.10 -0.52 18.12
C GLN A 322 -12.65 0.77 18.78
N MET A 323 -11.99 1.63 18.00
CA MET A 323 -11.64 2.98 18.42
C MET A 323 -12.84 3.71 19.07
N GLY A 324 -12.63 4.27 20.26
CA GLY A 324 -13.70 4.89 21.07
C GLY A 324 -14.25 4.03 22.21
N ASP A 325 -13.48 3.03 22.67
CA ASP A 325 -13.81 2.10 23.76
C ASP A 325 -15.08 1.26 23.52
N ILE A 326 -15.42 0.99 22.26
CA ILE A 326 -16.53 0.10 21.91
C ILE A 326 -15.99 -1.32 21.87
N ILE A 327 -16.54 -2.20 22.71
CA ILE A 327 -16.11 -3.59 22.86
C ILE A 327 -17.14 -4.50 22.21
N PHE A 328 -16.66 -5.34 21.31
CA PHE A 328 -17.41 -6.40 20.68
C PHE A 328 -17.03 -7.76 21.27
N GLU A 329 -18.05 -8.54 21.56
CA GLU A 329 -17.94 -9.93 21.99
C GLU A 329 -18.65 -10.84 21.01
N LYS A 330 -18.11 -12.05 20.84
CA LYS A 330 -18.68 -13.04 19.95
C LYS A 330 -19.99 -13.55 20.55
N VAL A 331 -21.02 -13.66 19.72
CA VAL A 331 -22.28 -14.29 20.12
C VAL A 331 -22.01 -15.79 20.25
N ASN A 332 -21.87 -16.26 21.49
CA ASN A 332 -21.83 -17.69 21.78
C ASN A 332 -23.22 -18.27 21.49
N LYS A 333 -23.28 -19.28 20.61
CA LYS A 333 -24.50 -20.03 20.33
C LYS A 333 -24.84 -20.99 21.46
#